data_AF-M7T4K4-F1
#
_entry.id   AF-M7T4K4-F1
#
_cell.length_a   1.000
_cell.length_b   1.000
_cell.length_c   1.000
_cell.angle_alpha   90.00
_cell.angle_beta   90.00
_cell.angle_gamma   90.00
#
_symmetry.space_group_name_H-M   'P 1'
#
loop_
_entity.id
_entity.type
_entity.pdbx_description
1 polymer ?
#
loop_
_entity_poly.entity_id
_entity_poly.type
_entity_poly.pdbx_seq_one_letter_code
_entity_poly.pdbx_strand_id
1 'polypeptide(L)'
;MYRRPLFALSEVSISRGNSTIFEYSIPPSFPPMNASHDGPPPQCALQFRMPVCSELPKGYPCYTFSGLEQEKLSDSGINFKLRGDDDAETPWDDTALHQVFPGESSIVGTFECGSLNGTGDEDRTISWEATSVRNFFLEFLQAGVGENPEFQDGIGAWIVPCV
;
A
#
# COMPACT_ATOMS: atom_id res chain seq x y z
N MET A 1 6.15 -10.23 -9.86
CA MET A 1 4.84 -10.08 -9.19
C MET A 1 4.95 -10.81 -7.86
N TYR A 2 5.04 -10.08 -6.77
CA TYR A 2 5.70 -10.54 -5.54
C TYR A 2 4.73 -11.17 -4.55
N ARG A 3 5.12 -12.33 -3.99
CA ARG A 3 4.32 -13.13 -3.07
C ARG A 3 4.71 -12.84 -1.62
N ARG A 4 3.76 -12.28 -0.86
CA ARG A 4 3.14 -12.82 0.37
C ARG A 4 2.54 -11.64 1.14
N PRO A 5 1.21 -11.66 1.30
CA PRO A 5 0.58 -12.06 2.54
C PRO A 5 0.12 -13.52 2.47
N LEU A 6 0.09 -14.20 3.61
CA LEU A 6 -0.24 -15.62 3.76
C LEU A 6 -1.75 -15.93 3.71
N PHE A 7 -2.61 -14.97 3.33
CA PHE A 7 -4.06 -15.14 3.31
C PHE A 7 -4.61 -14.51 2.02
N ALA A 8 -5.47 -15.23 1.27
CA ALA A 8 -6.92 -15.05 1.32
C ALA A 8 -7.33 -13.58 1.45
N LEU A 9 -8.16 -13.09 0.53
CA LEU A 9 -8.82 -11.79 0.60
C LEU A 9 -9.02 -11.32 2.05
N SER A 10 -8.31 -10.28 2.47
CA SER A 10 -8.34 -9.79 3.85
C SER A 10 -9.32 -8.62 3.94
N GLU A 11 -10.24 -8.70 4.90
CA GLU A 11 -11.10 -7.57 5.23
C GLU A 11 -10.24 -6.47 5.85
N VAL A 12 -10.35 -5.27 5.28
CA VAL A 12 -9.69 -4.06 5.74
C VAL A 12 -10.76 -3.15 6.33
N SER A 13 -10.53 -2.67 7.55
CA SER A 13 -11.38 -1.68 8.21
C SER A 13 -10.50 -0.60 8.81
N ILE A 14 -10.60 0.61 8.27
CA ILE A 14 -9.91 1.81 8.74
C ILE A 14 -10.97 2.75 9.28
N SER A 15 -10.98 2.95 10.59
CA SER A 15 -11.96 3.79 11.28
C SER A 15 -11.33 4.42 12.52
N ARG A 16 -12.07 5.26 13.24
CA ARG A 16 -11.56 5.89 14.47
C ARG A 16 -11.04 4.87 15.51
N GLY A 17 -11.62 3.66 15.53
CA GLY A 17 -11.25 2.61 16.48
C GLY A 17 -10.42 1.48 15.90
N ASN A 18 -10.25 1.45 14.57
CA ASN A 18 -9.60 0.34 13.86
C ASN A 18 -8.47 0.90 12.99
N SER A 19 -7.26 0.37 13.17
CA SER A 19 -6.18 0.49 12.21
C SER A 19 -6.04 -0.80 11.40
N THR A 20 -5.42 -0.69 10.23
CA THR A 20 -5.06 -1.85 9.41
C THR A 20 -3.56 -1.84 9.16
N ILE A 21 -2.94 -3.01 9.23
CA ILE A 21 -1.52 -3.16 8.91
C ILE A 21 -1.42 -3.82 7.53
N PHE A 22 -0.77 -3.12 6.61
CA PHE A 22 -0.38 -3.66 5.32
C PHE A 22 1.05 -4.20 5.42
N GLU A 23 1.19 -5.51 5.50
CA GLU A 23 2.48 -6.21 5.58
C GLU A 23 2.88 -6.76 4.21
N TYR A 24 4.16 -6.61 3.87
CA TYR A 24 4.71 -7.01 2.58
C TYR A 24 6.03 -7.75 2.76
N SER A 25 6.19 -8.84 2.01
CA SER A 25 7.50 -9.43 1.72
C SER A 25 8.01 -8.93 0.38
N ILE A 26 9.12 -8.18 0.39
CA ILE A 26 9.84 -7.71 -0.79
C ILE A 26 11.03 -8.64 -1.05
N PRO A 27 11.02 -9.46 -2.11
CA PRO A 27 12.18 -10.29 -2.42
C PRO A 27 13.34 -9.45 -2.98
N PRO A 28 14.56 -9.99 -2.92
CA PRO A 28 15.76 -9.29 -3.41
C PRO A 28 15.71 -8.98 -4.91
N SER A 29 14.90 -9.72 -5.66
CA SER A 29 14.65 -9.49 -7.09
C SER A 29 13.69 -8.33 -7.40
N PHE A 30 13.22 -7.58 -6.39
CA PHE A 30 12.37 -6.41 -6.55
C PHE A 30 13.08 -5.12 -6.15
N PRO A 31 13.00 -4.08 -6.99
CA PRO A 31 12.43 -4.04 -8.33
C PRO A 31 13.31 -4.80 -9.32
N PRO A 32 12.75 -5.26 -10.46
CA PRO A 32 13.55 -5.90 -11.49
C PRO A 32 14.67 -4.94 -11.91
N MET A 33 15.89 -5.22 -11.46
CA MET A 33 17.01 -4.31 -11.60
C MET A 33 17.42 -4.20 -13.07
N ASN A 34 17.31 -3.00 -13.64
CA ASN A 34 18.18 -2.53 -14.72
C ASN A 34 19.29 -1.61 -14.18
N ALA A 35 19.41 -1.50 -12.85
CA ALA A 35 20.36 -0.61 -12.19
C ALA A 35 21.78 -1.16 -12.34
N SER A 36 22.60 -0.42 -13.07
CA SER A 36 24.06 -0.61 -13.08
C SER A 36 24.57 -0.49 -11.65
N HIS A 37 25.60 -1.26 -11.27
CA HIS A 37 26.24 -1.15 -9.95
C HIS A 37 26.72 0.28 -9.58
N ASP A 38 26.85 1.16 -10.57
CA ASP A 38 27.25 2.58 -10.43
C ASP A 38 26.06 3.57 -10.40
N GLY A 39 24.81 3.08 -10.39
CA GLY A 39 23.60 3.91 -10.41
C GLY A 39 23.05 4.22 -8.99
N PRO A 40 22.15 5.22 -8.87
CA PRO A 40 21.43 5.45 -7.62
C PRO A 40 20.60 4.22 -7.23
N PRO A 41 20.36 3.99 -5.93
CA PRO A 41 19.55 2.85 -5.48
C PRO A 41 18.16 2.91 -6.11
N PRO A 42 17.58 1.76 -6.47
CA PRO A 42 16.26 1.72 -7.06
C PRO A 42 15.21 2.29 -6.10
N GLN A 43 14.28 3.11 -6.62
CA GLN A 43 13.21 3.73 -5.83
C GLN A 43 11.88 3.00 -5.97
N CYS A 44 11.15 2.91 -4.86
CA CYS A 44 9.84 2.28 -4.72
C CYS A 44 8.84 3.30 -4.19
N ALA A 45 7.57 3.03 -4.40
CA ALA A 45 6.49 3.82 -3.86
C ALA A 45 5.44 2.93 -3.20
N LEU A 46 4.88 3.41 -2.10
CA LEU A 46 3.63 2.92 -1.57
C LEU A 46 2.52 3.63 -2.35
N GLN A 47 1.77 2.88 -3.14
CA GLN A 47 0.64 3.37 -3.92
C GLN A 47 -0.64 2.87 -3.28
N PHE A 48 -1.58 3.78 -2.99
CA PHE A 48 -2.95 3.43 -2.66
C PHE A 48 -3.80 3.52 -3.93
N ARG A 49 -4.75 2.60 -4.10
CA ARG A 49 -5.68 2.59 -5.24
C ARG A 49 -7.07 2.31 -4.73
N MET A 50 -8.02 3.08 -5.25
CA MET A 50 -9.43 2.92 -4.95
C MET A 50 -10.24 3.09 -6.23
N PRO A 51 -10.31 2.08 -7.12
CA PRO A 51 -11.15 2.17 -8.31
C PRO A 51 -12.62 2.40 -7.94
N VAL A 52 -13.39 3.03 -8.83
CA VAL A 52 -14.85 3.12 -8.61
C VAL A 52 -15.47 1.73 -8.66
N CYS A 53 -16.57 1.50 -7.92
CA CYS A 53 -17.15 0.15 -7.82
C CYS A 53 -17.60 -0.46 -9.16
N SER A 54 -17.91 0.36 -10.17
CA SER A 54 -18.24 -0.12 -11.51
C SER A 54 -17.04 -0.65 -12.30
N GLU A 55 -15.82 -0.28 -11.92
CA GLU A 55 -14.56 -0.69 -12.55
C GLU A 55 -13.92 -1.89 -11.85
N LEU A 56 -14.46 -2.30 -10.69
CA LEU A 56 -13.96 -3.46 -9.97
C LEU A 56 -14.26 -4.76 -10.76
N PRO A 57 -13.38 -5.78 -10.65
CA PRO A 57 -13.60 -7.04 -11.34
C PRO A 57 -14.93 -7.68 -10.94
N LYS A 58 -15.54 -8.43 -11.87
CA LYS A 58 -16.83 -9.09 -11.61
C LYS A 58 -16.74 -10.02 -10.41
N GLY A 59 -17.62 -9.81 -9.43
CA GLY A 59 -17.67 -10.61 -8.20
C GLY A 59 -16.88 -10.02 -7.03
N TYR A 60 -16.12 -8.94 -7.26
CA TYR A 60 -15.42 -8.24 -6.18
C TYR A 60 -16.39 -7.36 -5.38
N PRO A 61 -16.43 -7.45 -4.04
CA PRO A 61 -17.27 -6.59 -3.22
C PRO A 61 -16.91 -5.11 -3.35
N CYS A 62 -17.92 -4.26 -3.45
CA CYS A 62 -17.74 -2.81 -3.35
C CYS A 62 -17.34 -2.43 -1.92
N TYR A 63 -16.60 -1.34 -1.78
CA TYR A 63 -16.16 -0.80 -0.50
C TYR A 63 -17.26 0.04 0.15
N THR A 64 -17.12 0.27 1.45
CA THR A 64 -17.92 1.25 2.20
C THR A 64 -16.99 2.37 2.67
N PHE A 65 -17.38 3.62 2.45
CA PHE A 65 -16.53 4.78 2.71
C PHE A 65 -17.35 5.97 3.24
N SER A 66 -16.76 6.79 4.10
CA SER A 66 -17.41 7.95 4.76
C SER A 66 -18.02 8.98 3.80
N GLY A 67 -17.58 9.01 2.54
CA GLY A 67 -18.11 9.90 1.52
C GLY A 67 -17.22 11.13 1.24
N LEU A 68 -17.28 11.60 0.00
CA LEU A 68 -16.43 12.67 -0.56
C LEU A 68 -16.59 14.01 0.16
N GLU A 69 -17.82 14.30 0.61
CA GLU A 69 -18.11 15.55 1.33
C GLU A 69 -17.39 15.58 2.67
N GLN A 70 -17.37 14.46 3.39
CA GLN A 70 -16.67 14.37 4.67
C GLN A 70 -15.17 14.52 4.48
N GLU A 71 -14.58 13.88 3.47
CA GLU A 71 -13.16 14.02 3.15
C GLU A 71 -12.73 15.45 2.84
N LYS A 72 -13.45 16.12 1.94
CA LYS A 72 -13.05 17.47 1.50
C LYS A 72 -13.35 18.53 2.55
N LEU A 73 -14.48 18.46 3.25
CA LEU A 73 -14.88 19.49 4.21
C LEU A 73 -14.21 19.33 5.56
N SER A 74 -13.96 18.08 5.99
CA SER A 74 -13.33 17.81 7.28
C SER A 74 -11.81 17.67 7.16
N ASP A 75 -11.27 17.66 5.93
CA ASP A 75 -9.87 17.38 5.65
C ASP A 75 -9.47 16.08 6.38
N SER A 76 -10.26 15.03 6.07
CA SER A 76 -10.17 13.67 6.63
C SER A 76 -9.61 12.70 5.60
N GLY A 77 -9.08 11.56 6.07
CA GLY A 77 -8.43 10.59 5.21
C GLY A 77 -7.68 9.54 6.02
N ILE A 78 -6.66 8.97 5.39
CA ILE A 78 -5.79 7.94 5.96
C ILE A 78 -4.44 8.57 6.30
N ASN A 79 -3.82 8.09 7.36
CA ASN A 79 -2.43 8.33 7.68
C ASN A 79 -1.68 7.00 7.67
N PHE A 80 -0.51 6.95 7.03
CA PHE A 80 0.30 5.74 6.90
C PHE A 80 1.60 5.89 7.67
N LYS A 81 1.87 4.96 8.58
CA LYS A 81 3.03 4.97 9.45
C LYS A 81 3.86 3.70 9.26
N LEU A 82 5.18 3.82 9.11
CA LEU A 82 6.07 2.67 9.08
C LEU A 82 6.08 1.98 10.44
N ARG A 83 6.03 0.64 10.47
CA ARG A 83 6.27 -0.08 11.73
C ARG A 83 7.78 -0.26 11.93
N GLY A 84 8.26 0.12 13.12
CA GLY A 84 9.70 0.18 13.41
C GLY A 84 10.44 -1.16 13.56
N ASP A 85 9.76 -2.28 13.33
CA ASP A 85 10.35 -3.63 13.39
C ASP A 85 10.75 -4.17 11.99
N ASP A 86 10.59 -3.35 10.94
CA ASP A 86 10.84 -3.73 9.55
C ASP A 86 12.28 -3.41 9.08
N ASP A 87 12.78 -4.19 8.12
CA ASP A 87 14.14 -4.03 7.53
C ASP A 87 14.24 -2.87 6.53
N ALA A 88 13.19 -2.05 6.42
CA ALA A 88 13.07 -1.00 5.42
C ALA A 88 13.57 0.35 5.95
N GLU A 89 14.58 0.91 5.28
CA GLU A 89 14.98 2.30 5.46
C GLU A 89 14.09 3.20 4.59
N THR A 90 13.20 3.96 5.22
CA THR A 90 12.37 4.97 4.54
C THR A 90 12.77 6.37 5.00
N PRO A 91 12.66 7.40 4.14
CA PRO A 91 12.98 8.77 4.55
C PRO A 91 11.90 9.42 5.43
N TRP A 92 10.86 8.66 5.80
CA TRP A 92 9.71 9.11 6.57
C TRP A 92 9.16 7.96 7.42
N ASP A 93 8.92 8.25 8.71
CA ASP A 93 8.26 7.31 9.63
C ASP A 93 6.73 7.37 9.52
N ASP A 94 6.21 8.48 9.00
CA ASP A 94 4.79 8.80 8.94
C ASP A 94 4.48 9.72 7.75
N THR A 95 3.32 9.54 7.11
CA THR A 95 2.88 10.40 6.01
C THR A 95 2.05 11.58 6.45
N ALA A 96 2.03 12.62 5.61
CA ALA A 96 0.95 13.59 5.65
C ALA A 96 -0.42 12.91 5.45
N LEU A 97 -1.49 13.64 5.75
CA LEU A 97 -2.87 13.22 5.49
C LEU A 97 -3.03 12.78 4.03
N HIS A 98 -3.52 11.56 3.84
CA HIS A 98 -3.85 11.01 2.55
C HIS A 98 -5.37 10.97 2.34
N GLN A 99 -5.90 11.92 1.56
CA GLN A 99 -7.31 11.90 1.17
C GLN A 99 -7.53 10.89 0.06
N VAL A 100 -8.65 10.17 0.09
CA VAL A 100 -8.85 8.99 -0.75
C VAL A 100 -10.09 9.14 -1.63
N PHE A 101 -9.87 9.34 -2.92
CA PHE A 101 -10.97 9.53 -3.86
C PHE A 101 -11.21 8.27 -4.70
N PRO A 102 -12.46 7.78 -4.79
CA PRO A 102 -12.87 6.78 -5.77
C PRO A 102 -12.45 7.14 -7.20
N GLY A 103 -11.91 6.16 -7.92
CA GLY A 103 -11.38 6.30 -9.28
C GLY A 103 -9.94 6.79 -9.34
N GLU A 104 -9.33 7.14 -8.21
CA GLU A 104 -7.96 7.64 -8.17
C GLU A 104 -6.98 6.59 -7.62
N SER A 105 -5.76 6.67 -8.14
CA SER A 105 -4.59 5.98 -7.62
C SER A 105 -3.55 7.02 -7.26
N SER A 106 -2.97 6.89 -6.08
CA SER A 106 -2.19 7.96 -5.48
C SER A 106 -0.95 7.39 -4.83
N ILE A 107 0.16 8.10 -4.97
CA ILE A 107 1.40 7.76 -4.28
C ILE A 107 1.31 8.32 -2.87
N VAL A 108 1.38 7.43 -1.89
CA VAL A 108 1.39 7.76 -0.45
C VAL A 108 2.77 8.28 -0.05
N GLY A 109 3.83 7.62 -0.52
CA GLY A 109 5.21 8.04 -0.30
C GLY A 109 6.19 7.19 -1.11
N THR A 110 7.39 7.71 -1.31
CA THR A 110 8.49 6.99 -1.97
C THR A 110 9.57 6.61 -0.96
N PHE A 111 10.26 5.50 -1.23
CA PHE A 111 11.32 4.96 -0.38
C PHE A 111 12.33 4.20 -1.23
N GLU A 112 13.51 3.95 -0.69
CA GLU A 112 14.48 3.10 -1.38
C GLU A 112 13.92 1.67 -1.41
N CYS A 113 13.85 1.10 -2.59
CA CYS A 113 13.39 -0.28 -2.72
C CYS A 113 14.25 -1.26 -1.96
N GLY A 114 15.47 -0.88 -1.54
CA GLY A 114 16.43 -1.64 -0.74
C GLY A 114 17.85 -1.08 -0.83
N SER A 115 18.63 -1.26 0.24
CA SER A 115 20.06 -0.95 0.24
C SER A 115 20.81 -1.94 -0.65
N LEU A 116 21.60 -1.43 -1.59
CA LEU A 116 22.53 -2.22 -2.42
C LEU A 116 23.63 -2.91 -1.60
N ASN A 117 23.73 -2.62 -0.29
CA ASN A 117 24.81 -3.06 0.60
C ASN A 117 24.44 -4.21 1.56
N GLY A 118 23.21 -4.73 1.50
CA GLY A 118 22.82 -5.94 2.25
C GLY A 118 23.20 -7.21 1.49
N THR A 119 23.49 -8.30 2.19
CA THR A 119 23.64 -9.66 1.65
C THR A 119 22.38 -10.06 0.88
N GLY A 120 22.34 -9.74 -0.41
CA GLY A 120 21.14 -9.58 -1.23
C GLY A 120 20.44 -10.86 -1.66
N ASP A 121 20.21 -11.80 -0.74
CA ASP A 121 19.57 -13.09 -1.02
C ASP A 121 18.29 -13.35 -0.21
N GLU A 122 17.92 -12.48 0.75
CA GLU A 122 16.76 -12.68 1.63
C GLU A 122 15.61 -11.71 1.33
N ASP A 123 14.38 -12.21 1.52
CA ASP A 123 13.15 -11.44 1.49
C ASP A 123 13.15 -10.40 2.62
N ARG A 124 12.77 -9.17 2.32
CA ARG A 124 12.71 -8.06 3.27
C ARG A 124 11.28 -7.79 3.66
N THR A 125 11.03 -7.66 4.95
CA THR A 125 9.68 -7.34 5.45
C THR A 125 9.54 -5.83 5.55
N ILE A 126 8.39 -5.32 5.10
CA ILE A 126 7.98 -3.93 5.32
C ILE A 126 6.49 -3.88 5.62
N SER A 127 6.12 -3.05 6.58
CA SER A 127 4.77 -2.98 7.11
C SER A 127 4.34 -1.54 7.34
N TRP A 128 3.13 -1.21 6.87
CA TRP A 128 2.54 0.11 6.99
C TRP A 128 1.26 0.04 7.81
N GLU A 129 1.21 0.74 8.93
CA GLU A 129 -0.02 0.94 9.69
C GLU A 129 -0.83 2.09 9.08
N ALA A 130 -2.04 1.79 8.63
CA ALA A 130 -3.00 2.77 8.16
C ALA A 130 -4.01 3.09 9.27
N THR A 131 -4.11 4.38 9.60
CA THR A 131 -5.00 4.89 10.64
C THR A 131 -5.97 5.95 10.10
N SER A 132 -7.14 6.05 10.72
CA SER A 132 -8.15 7.06 10.37
C SER A 132 -7.78 8.43 10.93
N VAL A 133 -7.86 9.45 10.08
CA VAL A 133 -7.76 10.86 10.48
C VAL A 133 -9.13 11.51 10.42
N ARG A 134 -9.52 12.22 11.49
CA ARG A 134 -10.76 13.02 11.59
C ARG A 134 -12.04 12.25 11.23
N ASN A 135 -12.19 11.05 11.81
CA ASN A 135 -13.34 10.16 11.63
C ASN A 135 -13.56 9.68 10.19
N PHE A 136 -12.50 9.68 9.36
CA PHE A 136 -12.52 8.97 8.09
C PHE A 136 -12.87 7.50 8.31
N PHE A 137 -13.61 6.93 7.38
CA PHE A 137 -14.01 5.53 7.43
C PHE A 137 -13.86 4.90 6.06
N LEU A 138 -13.20 3.74 6.01
CA LEU A 138 -13.07 2.94 4.80
C LEU A 138 -13.03 1.45 5.15
N GLU A 139 -13.91 0.69 4.52
CA GLU A 139 -13.98 -0.76 4.61
C GLU A 139 -13.98 -1.38 3.22
N PHE A 140 -13.09 -2.34 2.98
CA PHE A 140 -12.98 -3.02 1.70
C PHE A 140 -12.30 -4.38 1.88
N LEU A 141 -12.26 -5.15 0.80
CA LEU A 141 -11.57 -6.42 0.75
C LEU A 141 -10.23 -6.23 0.03
N GLN A 142 -9.08 -6.40 0.66
CA GLN A 142 -7.80 -6.11 -0.02
C GLN A 142 -7.61 -7.00 -1.25
N ALA A 143 -7.29 -6.35 -2.38
CA ALA A 143 -6.89 -7.03 -3.60
C ALA A 143 -5.74 -8.02 -3.34
N GLY A 144 -5.88 -9.25 -3.84
CA GLY A 144 -4.83 -10.25 -3.71
C GLY A 144 -3.63 -9.94 -4.59
N VAL A 145 -2.43 -10.37 -4.18
CA VAL A 145 -1.18 -10.23 -4.94
C VAL A 145 -0.62 -11.60 -5.30
N GLY A 146 -0.19 -11.83 -6.54
CA GLY A 146 0.43 -13.08 -6.99
C GLY A 146 0.12 -13.46 -8.44
N GLU A 147 0.46 -14.68 -8.85
CA GLU A 147 0.24 -15.16 -10.23
C GLU A 147 -1.24 -15.44 -10.54
N ASN A 148 -2.01 -15.90 -9.55
CA ASN A 148 -3.43 -16.25 -9.71
C ASN A 148 -4.38 -15.67 -8.62
N PRO A 149 -4.22 -14.42 -8.13
CA PRO A 149 -5.23 -13.81 -7.27
C PRO A 149 -6.49 -13.52 -8.08
N GLU A 150 -7.63 -13.74 -7.44
CA GLU A 150 -8.96 -13.54 -8.02
C GLU A 150 -9.21 -12.06 -8.39
N PHE A 151 -8.54 -11.13 -7.70
CA PHE A 151 -8.80 -9.69 -7.77
C PHE A 151 -7.49 -8.86 -7.73
N GLN A 152 -6.67 -8.91 -8.80
CA GLN A 152 -5.38 -8.21 -8.90
C GLN A 152 -5.48 -6.69 -8.84
N ASP A 153 -6.54 -6.15 -9.46
CA ASP A 153 -6.73 -4.72 -9.68
C ASP A 153 -7.85 -4.15 -8.79
N GLY A 154 -8.02 -4.71 -7.60
CA GLY A 154 -8.98 -4.25 -6.61
C GLY A 154 -8.50 -3.00 -5.84
N ILE A 155 -8.95 -2.87 -4.61
CA ILE A 155 -8.63 -1.77 -3.68
C ILE A 155 -7.56 -2.22 -2.70
N GLY A 156 -6.70 -1.31 -2.28
CA GLY A 156 -5.64 -1.62 -1.34
C GLY A 156 -4.46 -0.65 -1.36
N ALA A 157 -3.36 -1.12 -0.77
CA ALA A 157 -2.06 -0.49 -0.85
C ALA A 157 -1.08 -1.47 -1.50
N TRP A 158 -0.21 -0.98 -2.38
CA TRP A 158 0.76 -1.78 -3.11
C TRP A 158 2.11 -1.11 -3.10
N ILE A 159 3.15 -1.94 -3.09
CA ILE A 159 4.50 -1.48 -3.37
C ILE A 159 4.74 -1.58 -4.87
N VAL A 160 5.10 -0.46 -5.49
CA VAL A 160 5.35 -0.35 -6.93
C VAL A 160 6.75 0.21 -7.21
N PRO A 161 7.42 -0.21 -8.28
CA PRO A 161 8.68 0.40 -8.70
C PRO A 161 8.43 1.83 -9.20
N CYS A 162 9.32 2.76 -8.85
CA CYS A 162 9.41 4.07 -9.48
C CYS A 162 10.24 3.90 -10.77
N VAL A 163 9.65 4.21 -11.92
CA VAL A 163 10.32 4.20 -13.24
C VAL A 163 10.99 5.53 -13.55
#